data_AF-B8HI28-F1
#
_entry.id   AF-B8HI28-F1
#
_cell.length_a   1.000
_cell.length_b   1.000
_cell.length_c   1.000
_cell.angle_alpha   90.00
_cell.angle_beta   90.00
_cell.angle_gamma   90.00
#
_symmetry.space_group_name_H-M   'P 1'
#
loop_
_entity.id
_entity.type
_entity.pdbx_description
1 polymer ?
#
loop_
_entity_poly.entity_id
_entity_poly.type
_entity_poly.pdbx_seq_one_letter_code
_entity_poly.pdbx_strand_id
1 'polypeptide(L)'
;MKKLIAPALLAVLALTGCSATATPAPSATAPAPPALTIAKPTEAQKTALMADLAKVNPQFEGTRTLISASLACRTILKGEPEQAQIMMAQDRFSRSADKPVTEADAKRIIEIIKTNGFCVKA
;
A
#
# COMPACT_ATOMS: atom_id res chain seq x y z
N MET A 1 25.43 -57.60 -4.59
CA MET A 1 26.77 -57.17 -5.08
C MET A 1 26.72 -56.99 -6.61
N LYS A 2 26.58 -55.76 -7.09
CA LYS A 2 26.73 -55.29 -8.49
C LYS A 2 26.41 -53.79 -8.47
N LYS A 3 27.12 -52.84 -9.08
CA LYS A 3 28.41 -52.73 -9.76
C LYS A 3 28.79 -51.24 -9.67
N LEU A 4 30.08 -50.98 -9.57
CA LEU A 4 30.73 -49.66 -9.71
C LEU A 4 30.43 -49.04 -11.09
N ILE A 5 30.49 -47.72 -11.22
CA ILE A 5 31.25 -46.96 -12.24
C ILE A 5 31.38 -45.50 -11.77
N ALA A 6 32.56 -44.95 -12.05
CA ALA A 6 33.23 -43.79 -11.49
C ALA A 6 32.97 -42.49 -12.31
N PRO A 7 33.59 -41.35 -11.93
CA PRO A 7 33.09 -39.98 -12.13
C PRO A 7 33.56 -39.32 -13.43
N ALA A 8 32.84 -38.29 -13.89
CA ALA A 8 33.27 -37.43 -14.99
C ALA A 8 33.25 -35.95 -14.58
N LEU A 9 34.46 -35.44 -14.33
CA LEU A 9 35.01 -34.15 -14.77
C LEU A 9 34.14 -32.89 -14.66
N LEU A 10 34.41 -32.11 -13.61
CA LEU A 10 34.05 -30.69 -13.49
C LEU A 10 34.80 -29.88 -14.56
N ALA A 11 34.04 -29.27 -15.47
CA ALA A 11 34.55 -28.29 -16.43
C ALA A 11 34.86 -26.96 -15.74
N VAL A 12 36.10 -26.51 -15.88
CA VAL A 12 36.58 -25.18 -15.48
C VAL A 12 36.05 -24.16 -16.49
N LEU A 13 35.17 -23.26 -16.06
CA LEU A 13 34.78 -22.08 -16.84
C LEU A 13 35.63 -20.89 -16.39
N ALA A 14 36.67 -20.59 -17.17
CA ALA A 14 37.38 -19.32 -17.10
C ALA A 14 36.50 -18.23 -17.74
N LEU A 15 35.94 -17.31 -16.94
CA LEU A 15 35.37 -16.06 -17.43
C LEU A 15 36.44 -14.96 -17.36
N THR A 16 37.15 -14.75 -18.46
CA THR A 16 37.83 -13.49 -18.73
C THR A 16 36.80 -12.50 -19.29
N GLY A 17 36.13 -11.78 -18.41
CA GLY A 17 35.20 -10.70 -18.75
C GLY A 17 35.92 -9.36 -18.76
N CYS A 18 36.11 -8.82 -19.96
CA CYS A 18 36.69 -7.51 -20.26
C CYS A 18 35.95 -6.37 -19.55
N SER A 19 36.67 -5.54 -18.79
CA SER A 19 36.17 -4.28 -18.22
C SER A 19 35.93 -3.27 -19.33
N ALA A 20 34.72 -3.26 -19.90
CA ALA A 20 34.22 -2.13 -20.67
C ALA A 20 33.34 -1.28 -19.75
N THR A 21 33.90 -0.16 -19.29
CA THR A 21 33.15 0.90 -18.59
C THR A 21 32.06 1.41 -19.51
N ALA A 22 30.83 0.94 -19.31
CA ALA A 22 29.65 1.51 -19.94
C ALA A 22 29.36 2.86 -19.26
N THR A 23 29.60 3.94 -19.98
CA THR A 23 29.04 5.26 -19.67
C THR A 23 27.52 5.11 -19.45
N PRO A 24 26.95 5.57 -18.31
CA PRO A 24 25.50 5.57 -18.15
C PRO A 24 24.92 6.50 -19.22
N ALA A 25 24.09 5.94 -20.11
CA ALA A 25 23.23 6.76 -20.94
C ALA A 25 22.35 7.64 -20.03
N PRO A 26 22.11 8.93 -20.37
CA PRO A 26 21.25 9.77 -19.56
C PRO A 26 19.86 9.15 -19.53
N SER A 27 19.48 8.61 -18.37
CA SER A 27 18.13 8.14 -18.10
C SER A 27 17.18 9.28 -18.39
N ALA A 28 16.41 9.17 -19.47
CA ALA A 28 15.29 10.05 -19.72
C ALA A 28 14.35 9.91 -18.53
N THR A 29 14.35 10.90 -17.64
CA THR A 29 13.44 10.98 -16.49
C THR A 29 12.02 10.96 -17.05
N ALA A 30 11.35 9.82 -16.91
CA ALA A 30 9.93 9.72 -17.23
C ALA A 30 9.18 10.83 -16.47
N PRO A 31 8.24 11.55 -17.11
CA PRO A 31 7.47 12.59 -16.43
C PRO A 31 6.84 11.99 -15.17
N ALA A 32 7.03 12.66 -14.02
CA ALA A 32 6.37 12.25 -12.80
C ALA A 32 4.84 12.24 -13.04
N PRO A 33 4.12 11.19 -12.64
CA PRO A 33 2.67 11.17 -12.79
C PRO A 33 2.06 12.36 -12.06
N PRO A 34 0.97 12.95 -12.60
CA PRO A 34 0.36 14.14 -12.01
C PRO A 34 -0.01 13.88 -10.55
N ALA A 35 0.28 14.87 -9.70
CA ALA A 35 -0.01 14.77 -8.28
C ALA A 35 -1.51 14.57 -8.06
N LEU A 36 -1.88 13.54 -7.29
CA LEU A 36 -3.27 13.32 -6.92
C LEU A 36 -3.72 14.39 -5.94
N THR A 37 -4.66 15.21 -6.38
CA THR A 37 -5.35 16.22 -5.58
C THR A 37 -6.62 15.61 -4.98
N ILE A 38 -6.76 15.71 -3.66
CA ILE A 38 -7.95 15.26 -2.92
C ILE A 38 -8.70 16.50 -2.49
N ALA A 39 -10.01 16.51 -2.70
CA ALA A 39 -10.87 17.59 -2.26
C ALA A 39 -10.77 17.70 -0.74
N LYS A 40 -10.65 18.94 -0.23
CA LYS A 40 -10.63 19.15 1.22
C LYS A 40 -12.01 18.78 1.79
N PRO A 41 -12.11 17.80 2.70
CA PRO A 41 -13.40 17.41 3.26
C PRO A 41 -13.96 18.53 4.13
N THR A 42 -15.25 18.76 4.02
CA THR A 42 -16.03 19.64 4.90
C THR A 42 -16.11 19.06 6.31
N GLU A 43 -16.42 19.90 7.31
CA GLU A 43 -16.61 19.40 8.68
C GLU A 43 -17.75 18.39 8.77
N ALA A 44 -18.85 18.59 8.03
CA ALA A 44 -19.96 17.63 7.97
C ALA A 44 -19.51 16.24 7.47
N GLN A 45 -18.68 16.20 6.42
CA GLN A 45 -18.12 14.95 5.89
C GLN A 45 -17.18 14.28 6.90
N LYS A 46 -16.35 15.05 7.62
CA LYS A 46 -15.50 14.49 8.67
C LYS A 46 -16.33 13.90 9.80
N THR A 47 -17.36 14.61 10.27
CA THR A 47 -18.25 14.13 11.33
C THR A 47 -18.99 12.86 10.90
N ALA A 48 -19.53 12.83 9.68
CA ALA A 48 -20.21 11.65 9.15
C ALA A 48 -19.25 10.45 9.05
N LEU A 49 -18.04 10.67 8.55
CA LEU A 49 -17.00 9.64 8.49
C LEU A 49 -16.69 9.08 9.88
N MET A 50 -16.50 9.95 10.88
CA MET A 50 -16.21 9.50 12.26
C MET A 50 -17.36 8.70 12.85
N ALA A 51 -18.60 9.14 12.63
CA ALA A 51 -19.77 8.40 13.08
C ALA A 51 -19.86 7.01 12.45
N ASP A 52 -19.51 6.86 11.17
CA ASP A 52 -19.53 5.57 10.49
C ASP A 52 -18.36 4.67 10.89
N LEU A 53 -17.16 5.23 11.06
CA LEU A 53 -16.00 4.46 11.52
C LEU A 53 -16.17 3.98 12.97
N ALA A 54 -16.81 4.76 13.83
CA ALA A 54 -17.12 4.36 15.20
C ALA A 54 -18.03 3.11 15.27
N LYS A 55 -18.82 2.83 14.23
CA LYS A 55 -19.64 1.61 14.12
C LYS A 55 -18.79 0.36 13.83
N VAL A 56 -17.57 0.53 13.33
CA VAL A 56 -16.61 -0.56 13.11
C VAL A 56 -15.80 -0.79 14.38
N ASN A 57 -15.20 0.27 14.93
CA ASN A 57 -14.56 0.25 16.23
C ASN A 57 -14.78 1.60 16.92
N PRO A 58 -15.38 1.64 18.12
CA PRO A 58 -15.65 2.90 18.83
C PRO A 58 -14.38 3.67 19.22
N GLN A 59 -13.20 3.06 19.19
CA GLN A 59 -11.91 3.73 19.41
C GLN A 59 -11.42 4.52 18.18
N PHE A 60 -12.10 4.41 17.04
CA PHE A 60 -11.81 5.21 15.85
C PHE A 60 -12.31 6.64 16.01
N GLU A 61 -11.60 7.40 16.84
CA GLU A 61 -11.92 8.78 17.15
C GLU A 61 -10.73 9.73 16.92
N GLY A 62 -11.02 11.03 16.94
CA GLY A 62 -10.03 12.10 16.93
C GLY A 62 -9.20 12.24 15.65
N THR A 63 -8.21 13.11 15.74
CA THR A 63 -7.39 13.57 14.60
C THR A 63 -6.62 12.43 13.93
N ARG A 64 -6.16 11.43 14.71
CA ARG A 64 -5.38 10.30 14.17
C ARG A 64 -6.20 9.45 13.20
N THR A 65 -7.47 9.23 13.52
CA THR A 65 -8.38 8.46 12.67
C THR A 65 -8.68 9.21 11.37
N LEU A 66 -8.88 10.53 11.42
CA LEU A 66 -9.03 11.36 10.22
C LEU A 66 -7.77 11.37 9.33
N ILE A 67 -6.57 11.41 9.93
CA ILE A 67 -5.31 11.31 9.18
C ILE A 67 -5.22 9.93 8.50
N SER A 68 -5.55 8.86 9.23
CA SER A 68 -5.54 7.50 8.69
C SER A 68 -6.52 7.34 7.52
N ALA A 69 -7.73 7.88 7.64
CA ALA A 69 -8.73 7.91 6.58
C ALA A 69 -8.28 8.74 5.37
N SER A 70 -7.63 9.88 5.58
CA SER A 70 -7.07 10.71 4.50
C SER A 70 -5.99 9.97 3.71
N LEU A 71 -5.12 9.25 4.42
CA LEU A 71 -4.07 8.44 3.79
C LEU A 71 -4.67 7.24 3.06
N ALA A 72 -5.70 6.62 3.61
CA ALA A 72 -6.43 5.56 2.93
C ALA A 72 -7.12 6.05 1.67
N CYS A 73 -7.74 7.22 1.71
CA CYS A 73 -8.33 7.86 0.54
C CYS A 73 -7.29 8.09 -0.57
N ARG A 74 -6.07 8.52 -0.24
CA ARG A 74 -4.99 8.64 -1.23
C ARG A 74 -4.70 7.33 -1.94
N THR A 75 -4.58 6.24 -1.18
CA THR A 75 -4.33 4.89 -1.73
C THR A 75 -5.49 4.43 -2.60
N ILE A 76 -6.74 4.70 -2.20
CA ILE A 76 -7.95 4.40 -2.98
C ILE A 76 -7.95 5.19 -4.30
N LEU A 77 -7.73 6.51 -4.26
CA LEU A 77 -7.77 7.36 -5.45
C LEU A 77 -6.57 7.15 -6.39
N LYS A 78 -5.47 6.57 -5.89
CA LYS A 78 -4.36 6.06 -6.71
C LYS A 78 -4.75 4.83 -7.53
N GLY A 79 -5.84 4.15 -7.18
CA GLY A 79 -6.20 2.87 -7.80
C GLY A 79 -5.23 1.75 -7.40
N GLU A 80 -4.61 1.84 -6.23
CA GLU A 80 -3.74 0.77 -5.72
C GLU A 80 -4.53 -0.55 -5.60
N PRO A 81 -3.88 -1.72 -5.73
CA PRO A 81 -4.57 -3.01 -5.61
C PRO A 81 -5.35 -3.14 -4.31
N GLU A 82 -6.49 -3.85 -4.34
CA GLU A 82 -7.36 -4.01 -3.16
C GLU A 82 -6.59 -4.52 -1.94
N GLN A 83 -5.73 -5.53 -2.12
CA GLN A 83 -4.93 -6.06 -1.03
C GLN A 83 -3.98 -5.02 -0.41
N ALA A 84 -3.42 -4.12 -1.22
CA ALA A 84 -2.59 -3.03 -0.72
C ALA A 84 -3.42 -2.00 0.06
N GLN A 85 -4.66 -1.74 -0.37
CA GLN A 85 -5.61 -0.92 0.39
C GLN A 85 -5.93 -1.57 1.75
N ILE A 86 -6.21 -2.87 1.77
CA ILE A 86 -6.50 -3.64 2.99
C ILE A 86 -5.32 -3.57 3.96
N MET A 87 -4.11 -3.91 3.51
CA MET A 87 -2.92 -3.89 4.37
C MET A 87 -2.64 -2.50 4.96
N MET A 88 -2.83 -1.45 4.17
CA MET A 88 -2.68 -0.07 4.64
C MET A 88 -3.77 0.30 5.66
N ALA A 89 -5.02 -0.10 5.43
CA ALA A 89 -6.09 0.14 6.40
C ALA A 89 -5.80 -0.59 7.72
N GLN A 90 -5.35 -1.85 7.65
CA GLN A 90 -4.94 -2.60 8.84
C GLN A 90 -3.80 -1.92 9.60
N ASP A 91 -2.70 -1.56 8.93
CA ASP A 91 -1.55 -0.90 9.57
C ASP A 91 -1.95 0.42 10.25
N ARG A 92 -2.75 1.24 9.58
CA ARG A 92 -3.04 2.60 10.06
C ARG A 92 -4.10 2.61 11.15
N PHE A 93 -5.20 1.91 10.94
CA PHE A 93 -6.30 1.93 11.89
C PHE A 93 -6.00 1.09 13.14
N SER A 94 -5.16 0.04 13.05
CA SER A 94 -4.70 -0.68 14.25
C SER A 94 -3.93 0.20 15.24
N ARG A 95 -3.35 1.32 14.79
CA ARG A 95 -2.64 2.29 15.66
C ARG A 95 -3.59 3.20 16.46
N SER A 96 -4.88 3.16 16.14
CA SER A 96 -5.94 3.87 16.85
C SER A 96 -6.92 2.91 17.53
N ALA A 97 -6.73 1.59 17.40
CA ALA A 97 -7.61 0.58 17.97
C ALA A 97 -6.99 -0.06 19.22
N ASP A 98 -7.85 -0.65 20.04
CA ASP A 98 -7.50 -1.52 21.16
C ASP A 98 -6.92 -2.88 20.70
N LYS A 99 -7.29 -3.31 19.50
CA LYS A 99 -6.88 -4.59 18.89
C LYS A 99 -6.49 -4.39 17.43
N PRO A 100 -5.65 -5.28 16.88
CA PRO A 100 -5.37 -5.28 15.45
C PRO A 100 -6.66 -5.36 14.63
N VAL A 101 -6.76 -4.53 13.59
CA VAL A 101 -7.88 -4.47 12.67
C VAL A 101 -7.89 -5.73 11.80
N THR A 102 -9.02 -6.45 11.80
CA THR A 102 -9.19 -7.65 10.98
C THR A 102 -9.28 -7.29 9.50
N GLU A 103 -9.08 -8.27 8.61
CA GLU A 103 -9.26 -8.03 7.18
C GLU A 103 -10.70 -7.61 6.84
N ALA A 104 -11.70 -8.21 7.49
CA ALA A 104 -13.10 -7.87 7.30
C ALA A 104 -13.39 -6.41 7.70
N ASP A 105 -12.85 -5.97 8.83
CA ASP A 105 -12.99 -4.59 9.29
C ASP A 105 -12.24 -3.63 8.37
N ALA A 106 -11.05 -4.00 7.90
CA ALA A 106 -10.29 -3.20 6.93
C ALA A 106 -11.08 -2.98 5.64
N LYS A 107 -11.71 -4.04 5.08
CA LYS A 107 -12.60 -3.93 3.92
C LYS A 107 -13.78 -2.99 4.22
N ARG A 108 -14.39 -3.11 5.40
CA ARG A 108 -15.49 -2.24 5.82
C ARG A 108 -15.08 -0.77 5.97
N ILE A 109 -13.91 -0.50 6.55
CA ILE A 109 -13.32 0.84 6.66
C ILE A 109 -13.11 1.45 5.26
N ILE A 110 -12.51 0.68 4.34
CA ILE A 110 -12.28 1.12 2.96
C ILE A 110 -13.60 1.48 2.27
N GLU A 111 -14.63 0.66 2.44
CA GLU A 111 -15.94 0.89 1.85
C GLU A 111 -16.62 2.14 2.41
N ILE A 112 -16.55 2.35 3.73
CA ILE A 112 -17.03 3.60 4.36
C ILE A 112 -16.32 4.81 3.75
N ILE A 113 -14.99 4.76 3.62
CA ILE A 113 -14.21 5.88 3.08
C ILE A 113 -14.58 6.17 1.62
N LYS A 114 -14.83 5.13 0.82
CA LYS A 114 -15.26 5.26 -0.59
C LYS A 114 -16.64 5.89 -0.72
N THR A 115 -17.59 5.52 0.14
CA THR A 115 -19.01 5.80 -0.06
C THR A 115 -19.56 6.97 0.77
N ASN A 116 -18.93 7.32 1.88
CA ASN A 116 -19.39 8.38 2.79
C ASN A 116 -19.20 9.81 2.22
N GLY A 117 -18.59 9.95 1.03
CA GLY A 117 -18.35 11.24 0.39
C GLY A 117 -17.16 12.00 0.97
N PHE A 118 -16.42 11.40 1.91
CA PHE A 118 -15.14 11.93 2.41
C PHE A 118 -14.04 11.84 1.34
N CYS A 119 -13.99 10.73 0.59
CA CYS A 119 -12.92 10.47 -0.36
C CYS A 119 -13.30 10.89 -1.78
N VAL A 120 -13.01 12.14 -2.13
CA VAL A 120 -13.34 12.70 -3.44
C VAL A 120 -12.10 13.32 -4.06
N LYS A 121 -11.88 13.06 -5.35
CA LYS A 121 -10.82 13.71 -6.13
C LYS A 121 -11.17 15.19 -6.31
N ALA A 122 -10.20 16.09 -6.10
CA ALA A 122 -10.37 17.53 -6.38
C ALA A 122 -10.29 17.82 -7.88
#